data_AF-A0A2T4B9V0-F1
#
_entry.id   AF-A0A2T4B9V0-F1
#
_cell.length_a   1.000
_cell.length_b   1.000
_cell.length_c   1.000
_cell.angle_alpha   90.00
_cell.angle_beta   90.00
_cell.angle_gamma   90.00
#
_symmetry.space_group_name_H-M   'P 1'
#
loop_
_entity.id
_entity.type
_entity.pdbx_description
1 polymer ?
#
loop_
_entity_poly.entity_id
_entity_poly.type
_entity_poly.pdbx_seq_one_letter_code
_entity_poly.pdbx_strand_id
1 'polypeptide(L)'
;MHSPTFFTLLATGTASLAYTIPANLQAIYNAHKAGTCAKPLSGTSSSGAVFCGDIPNAIFLKGSSGNYDNMDVDCDGADDKAGDCSNDPTGYGETAFKDTVQSYGIPDLNANIHPYVVVNEKPFFDGQQYIKPLSVMAVVCNNQVWYGIWGDTNTEPTTGEASISLAQLCFPNEHLNGDFGHGAKDVLYIGFIGDDTVPGKNGAKWNAQNVSEFEASIKSLGDKLCAADGGSGTPPPPPPTTCSWEGHCIGASCGSDDDCSDDYVCKSGKCAADS
;
A
#
# COMPACT_ATOMS: atom_id res chain seq x y z
N MET A 1 -28.21 -44.57 28.40
CA MET A 1 -26.99 -43.76 28.20
C MET A 1 -27.26 -42.83 27.02
N HIS A 2 -27.57 -41.57 27.27
CA HIS A 2 -27.84 -40.57 26.23
C HIS A 2 -26.54 -39.82 25.98
N SER A 3 -25.97 -39.94 24.77
CA SER A 3 -24.77 -39.22 24.36
C SER A 3 -25.20 -37.88 23.74
N PRO A 4 -24.74 -36.72 24.25
CA PRO A 4 -25.06 -35.45 23.64
C PRO A 4 -24.11 -35.19 22.48
N THR A 5 -24.68 -34.99 21.29
CA THR A 5 -23.93 -34.55 20.11
C THR A 5 -23.65 -33.06 20.25
N PHE A 6 -22.38 -32.69 20.48
CA PHE A 6 -21.94 -31.30 20.43
C PHE A 6 -21.86 -30.85 18.97
N PHE A 7 -22.65 -29.83 18.61
CA PHE A 7 -22.50 -29.09 17.36
C PHE A 7 -21.39 -28.05 17.55
N THR A 8 -20.23 -28.28 16.92
CA THR A 8 -19.17 -27.27 16.83
C THR A 8 -19.53 -26.27 15.73
N LEU A 9 -19.87 -25.05 16.13
CA LEU A 9 -20.07 -23.93 15.22
C LEU A 9 -18.68 -23.46 14.76
N LEU A 10 -18.28 -23.74 13.51
CA LEU A 10 -17.09 -23.14 12.92
C LEU A 10 -17.42 -21.68 12.60
N ALA A 11 -16.84 -20.76 13.37
CA ALA A 11 -16.76 -19.36 12.99
C ALA A 11 -15.79 -19.25 11.81
N THR A 12 -16.31 -18.96 10.61
CA THR A 12 -15.49 -18.58 9.46
C THR A 12 -14.94 -17.19 9.73
N GLY A 13 -13.72 -17.11 10.27
CA GLY A 13 -12.97 -15.86 10.31
C GLY A 13 -12.72 -15.38 8.90
N THR A 14 -13.08 -14.14 8.60
CA THR A 14 -12.60 -13.45 7.40
C THR A 14 -11.09 -13.31 7.56
N ALA A 15 -10.34 -14.17 6.88
CA ALA A 15 -8.90 -14.01 6.75
C ALA A 15 -8.66 -12.63 6.13
N SER A 16 -8.02 -11.74 6.88
CA SER A 16 -7.47 -10.51 6.32
C SER A 16 -6.61 -10.93 5.13
N LEU A 17 -6.95 -10.45 3.93
CA LEU A 17 -6.16 -10.68 2.72
C LEU A 17 -4.93 -9.77 2.77
N ALA A 18 -4.07 -10.09 3.72
CA ALA A 18 -2.64 -9.89 3.68
C ALA A 18 -2.10 -10.04 2.24
N TYR A 19 -1.92 -8.94 1.51
CA TYR A 19 -1.34 -9.04 0.18
C TYR A 19 0.14 -9.34 0.31
N THR A 20 0.56 -10.43 -0.33
CA THR A 20 1.97 -10.77 -0.46
C THR A 20 2.66 -9.62 -1.20
N ILE A 21 3.77 -9.13 -0.66
CA ILE A 21 4.51 -8.03 -1.30
C ILE A 21 4.96 -8.52 -2.70
N PRO A 22 4.55 -7.84 -3.78
CA PRO A 22 5.05 -8.13 -5.12
C PRO A 22 6.58 -8.13 -5.15
N ALA A 23 7.20 -9.06 -5.90
CA ALA A 23 8.65 -9.26 -5.86
C ALA A 23 9.45 -7.96 -6.16
N ASN A 24 8.93 -7.11 -7.04
CA ASN A 24 9.47 -5.79 -7.34
C ASN A 24 9.43 -4.85 -6.12
N LEU A 25 8.33 -4.79 -5.38
CA LEU A 25 8.23 -3.99 -4.16
C LEU A 25 9.13 -4.54 -3.05
N GLN A 26 9.24 -5.86 -2.93
CA GLN A 26 10.15 -6.47 -1.97
C GLN A 26 11.62 -6.15 -2.31
N ALA A 27 11.95 -6.13 -3.61
CA ALA A 27 13.26 -5.73 -4.09
C ALA A 27 13.54 -4.25 -3.81
N ILE A 28 12.59 -3.35 -4.07
CA ILE A 28 12.67 -1.93 -3.72
C ILE A 28 12.88 -1.76 -2.21
N TYR A 29 12.03 -2.41 -1.40
CA TYR A 29 12.13 -2.37 0.06
C TYR A 29 13.50 -2.84 0.55
N ASN A 30 14.09 -3.87 -0.04
CA ASN A 30 15.40 -4.36 0.38
C ASN A 30 16.55 -3.48 -0.13
N ALA A 31 16.47 -3.01 -1.38
CA ALA A 31 17.51 -2.22 -2.03
C ALA A 31 17.67 -0.83 -1.41
N HIS A 32 16.58 -0.23 -0.93
CA HIS A 32 16.57 1.13 -0.37
C HIS A 32 16.52 1.17 1.16
N LYS A 33 16.61 0.02 1.86
CA LYS A 33 16.64 -0.01 3.34
C LYS A 33 17.96 0.51 3.90
N ALA A 34 19.08 0.08 3.30
CA ALA A 34 20.40 0.56 3.66
C ALA A 34 20.68 1.95 3.06
N GLY A 35 21.61 2.69 3.66
CA GLY A 35 22.06 3.97 3.12
C GLY A 35 21.08 5.12 3.29
N THR A 36 21.30 6.18 2.53
CA THR A 36 20.53 7.43 2.55
C THR A 36 19.98 7.74 1.17
N CYS A 37 19.03 8.66 1.09
CA CYS A 37 18.54 9.14 -0.20
C CYS A 37 19.65 9.85 -1.00
N ALA A 38 19.89 9.43 -2.24
CA ALA A 38 20.85 10.08 -3.13
C ALA A 38 20.23 11.28 -3.87
N LYS A 39 18.92 11.26 -4.13
CA LYS A 39 18.14 12.33 -4.76
C LYS A 39 17.04 12.86 -3.82
N PRO A 40 17.40 13.61 -2.77
CA PRO A 40 16.42 14.19 -1.87
C PRO A 40 15.56 15.22 -2.61
N LEU A 41 14.24 15.13 -2.44
CA LEU A 41 13.24 16.03 -3.00
C LEU A 41 12.68 17.00 -1.95
N SER A 42 12.98 16.76 -0.67
CA SER A 42 12.62 17.60 0.47
C SER A 42 13.79 17.79 1.42
N GLY A 43 13.63 18.68 2.40
CA GLY A 43 14.44 18.68 3.61
C GLY A 43 14.11 17.46 4.50
N THR A 44 14.91 17.28 5.56
CA THR A 44 14.66 16.26 6.58
C THR A 44 13.49 16.66 7.47
N SER A 45 12.51 15.77 7.62
CA SER A 45 11.36 15.93 8.50
C SER A 45 11.74 15.81 9.97
N SER A 46 10.81 16.15 10.86
CA SER A 46 10.94 15.93 12.31
C SER A 46 11.05 14.45 12.67
N SER A 47 10.45 13.56 11.89
CA SER A 47 10.63 12.11 12.01
C SER A 47 12.00 11.65 11.46
N GLY A 48 12.76 12.52 10.81
CA GLY A 48 14.09 12.22 10.29
C GLY A 48 14.10 11.56 8.90
N ALA A 49 12.96 11.51 8.23
CA ALA A 49 12.84 11.03 6.86
C ALA A 49 12.97 12.18 5.84
N VAL A 50 13.16 11.81 4.57
CA VAL A 50 13.13 12.70 3.42
C VAL A 50 12.24 12.08 2.33
N PHE A 51 11.56 12.91 1.56
CA PHE A 51 11.00 12.48 0.28
C PHE A 51 12.15 12.25 -0.70
N CYS A 52 12.22 11.05 -1.26
CA CYS A 52 13.35 10.57 -2.05
C CYS A 52 12.93 10.17 -3.46
N GLY A 53 13.70 10.60 -4.46
CA GLY A 53 13.48 10.32 -5.89
C GLY A 53 14.46 9.29 -6.48
N ASP A 54 14.99 8.37 -5.67
CA ASP A 54 15.95 7.36 -6.15
C ASP A 54 15.29 6.25 -6.99
N ILE A 55 13.98 6.06 -6.85
CA ILE A 55 13.20 5.08 -7.61
C ILE A 55 12.67 5.74 -8.89
N PRO A 56 12.88 5.16 -10.08
CA PRO A 56 12.29 5.67 -11.32
C PRO A 56 10.76 5.74 -11.21
N ASN A 57 10.17 6.85 -11.67
CA ASN A 57 8.72 7.10 -11.68
C ASN A 57 8.03 7.05 -10.31
N ALA A 58 8.78 7.11 -9.20
CA ALA A 58 8.21 7.15 -7.88
C ALA A 58 8.97 8.10 -6.95
N ILE A 59 8.28 8.49 -5.88
CA ILE A 59 8.87 9.08 -4.69
C ILE A 59 8.62 8.14 -3.51
N PHE A 60 9.50 8.17 -2.51
CA PHE A 60 9.27 7.40 -1.29
C PHE A 60 9.85 8.09 -0.06
N LEU A 61 9.33 7.76 1.11
CA LEU A 61 9.89 8.24 2.38
C LEU A 61 11.11 7.40 2.78
N LYS A 62 12.25 8.07 2.97
CA LYS A 62 13.52 7.45 3.34
C LYS A 62 14.08 8.06 4.61
N GLY A 63 14.28 7.26 5.66
CA GLY A 63 15.00 7.64 6.87
C GLY A 63 16.53 7.51 6.72
N SER A 64 17.22 7.35 7.85
CA SER A 64 18.66 7.05 7.90
C SER A 64 18.99 5.61 7.46
N SER A 65 20.27 5.25 7.37
CA SER A 65 20.69 3.89 7.00
C SER A 65 20.06 2.83 7.92
N GLY A 66 19.35 1.88 7.32
CA GLY A 66 18.68 0.78 8.00
C GLY A 66 17.17 0.96 8.20
N ASN A 67 16.65 2.19 8.03
CA ASN A 67 15.27 2.54 8.39
C ASN A 67 14.52 3.29 7.27
N TYR A 68 13.21 3.24 7.36
CA TYR A 68 12.25 4.06 6.62
C TYR A 68 11.65 5.11 7.55
N ASP A 69 10.32 5.22 7.61
CA ASP A 69 9.63 6.13 8.50
C ASP A 69 8.70 5.38 9.46
N ASN A 70 8.17 6.11 10.44
CA ASN A 70 7.12 5.63 11.35
C ASN A 70 5.73 5.69 10.70
N MET A 71 4.70 5.37 11.48
CA MET A 71 3.30 5.53 11.10
C MET A 71 2.52 6.18 12.24
N ASP A 72 2.46 7.50 12.23
CA ASP A 72 1.56 8.32 13.03
C ASP A 72 0.13 8.25 12.45
N VAL A 73 -0.86 8.52 13.30
CA VAL A 73 -2.28 8.40 12.95
C VAL A 73 -2.85 9.77 12.64
N ASP A 74 -3.46 9.86 11.47
CA ASP A 74 -4.30 10.97 11.05
C ASP A 74 -5.77 10.56 11.13
N CYS A 75 -6.60 11.46 11.64
CA CYS A 75 -8.02 11.24 11.86
C CYS A 75 -8.88 12.28 11.13
N ASP A 76 -8.28 13.05 10.23
CA ASP A 76 -8.93 14.19 9.59
C ASP A 76 -10.04 13.75 8.61
N GLY A 77 -10.94 14.69 8.35
CA GLY A 77 -12.05 14.53 7.43
C GLY A 77 -13.38 14.18 8.10
N ALA A 78 -14.21 13.44 7.38
CA ALA A 78 -15.55 13.07 7.82
C ALA A 78 -15.50 12.08 9.00
N ASP A 79 -16.30 12.37 10.02
CA ASP A 79 -16.39 11.60 11.26
C ASP A 79 -15.06 11.50 12.03
N ASP A 80 -14.30 12.59 12.07
CA ASP A 80 -12.96 12.75 12.69
C ASP A 80 -12.87 12.37 14.18
N LYS A 81 -13.99 12.22 14.88
CA LYS A 81 -14.04 11.78 16.29
C LYS A 81 -14.72 10.42 16.50
N ALA A 82 -14.97 9.67 15.43
CA ALA A 82 -15.54 8.33 15.51
C ALA A 82 -14.48 7.27 15.87
N GLY A 83 -14.93 6.19 16.51
CA GLY A 83 -14.10 5.00 16.76
C GLY A 83 -12.79 5.30 17.49
N ASP A 84 -11.70 4.78 16.94
CA ASP A 84 -10.35 4.94 17.50
C ASP A 84 -9.77 6.36 17.28
N CYS A 85 -10.50 7.26 16.61
CA CYS A 85 -10.19 8.69 16.57
C CYS A 85 -10.84 9.50 17.71
N SER A 86 -11.62 8.87 18.59
CA SER A 86 -12.38 9.57 19.64
C SER A 86 -11.52 10.32 20.67
N ASN A 87 -10.26 9.94 20.83
CA ASN A 87 -9.31 10.58 21.74
C ASN A 87 -8.31 11.51 21.02
N ASP A 88 -8.44 11.73 19.73
CA ASP A 88 -7.54 12.57 18.95
C ASP A 88 -7.65 14.06 19.39
N PRO A 89 -6.58 14.65 19.95
CA PRO A 89 -6.57 16.04 20.39
C PRO A 89 -6.44 17.06 19.25
N THR A 90 -5.99 16.63 18.07
CA THR A 90 -5.55 17.49 16.96
C THR A 90 -6.40 17.40 15.71
N GLY A 91 -7.24 16.36 15.59
CA GLY A 91 -8.00 16.12 14.36
C GLY A 91 -8.89 17.27 13.92
N TYR A 92 -8.97 17.40 12.61
CA TYR A 92 -9.69 18.41 11.88
C TYR A 92 -10.79 17.77 11.02
N GLY A 93 -11.99 18.33 11.06
CA GLY A 93 -13.16 17.74 10.38
C GLY A 93 -13.15 17.83 8.84
N GLU A 94 -12.00 18.13 8.22
CA GLU A 94 -11.84 18.29 6.77
C GLU A 94 -10.48 17.78 6.32
N THR A 95 -10.40 17.03 5.21
CA THR A 95 -9.11 16.71 4.57
C THR A 95 -8.73 17.76 3.53
N ALA A 96 -7.45 17.86 3.19
CA ALA A 96 -6.93 18.80 2.20
C ALA A 96 -7.63 18.71 0.82
N PHE A 97 -8.19 17.55 0.46
CA PHE A 97 -8.81 17.32 -0.85
C PHE A 97 -10.34 17.20 -0.81
N LYS A 98 -10.98 17.64 0.29
CA LYS A 98 -12.43 17.69 0.49
C LYS A 98 -13.22 18.13 -0.76
N ASP A 99 -12.88 19.28 -1.33
CA ASP A 99 -13.60 19.83 -2.48
C ASP A 99 -13.56 18.90 -3.71
N THR A 100 -12.46 18.16 -3.89
CA THR A 100 -12.32 17.21 -5.00
C THR A 100 -13.18 15.99 -4.77
N VAL A 101 -13.14 15.39 -3.57
CA VAL A 101 -13.93 14.19 -3.26
C VAL A 101 -15.43 14.46 -3.14
N GLN A 102 -15.83 15.70 -2.83
CA GLN A 102 -17.22 16.17 -3.02
C GLN A 102 -17.70 16.04 -4.44
N SER A 103 -16.85 16.38 -5.42
CA SER A 103 -17.17 16.15 -6.82
C SER A 103 -17.26 14.65 -7.18
N TYR A 104 -16.67 13.77 -6.36
CA TYR A 104 -16.70 12.31 -6.53
C TYR A 104 -17.88 11.63 -5.83
N GLY A 105 -18.60 12.34 -4.96
CA GLY A 105 -19.87 11.90 -4.38
C GLY A 105 -19.84 11.59 -2.89
N ILE A 106 -18.80 12.01 -2.17
CA ILE A 106 -18.71 11.93 -0.70
C ILE A 106 -18.47 13.31 -0.09
N PRO A 107 -18.95 13.61 1.13
CA PRO A 107 -18.76 14.92 1.74
C PRO A 107 -17.29 15.25 2.01
N ASP A 108 -16.50 14.24 2.35
CA ASP A 108 -15.05 14.23 2.52
C ASP A 108 -14.56 12.76 2.58
N LEU A 109 -13.24 12.54 2.59
CA LEU A 109 -12.65 11.28 3.05
C LEU A 109 -12.98 11.07 4.53
N ASN A 110 -13.10 9.82 4.95
CA ASN A 110 -13.34 9.43 6.34
C ASN A 110 -12.18 8.53 6.76
N ALA A 111 -11.38 8.94 7.74
CA ALA A 111 -10.18 8.23 8.19
C ALA A 111 -10.43 6.78 8.65
N ASN A 112 -11.65 6.48 9.12
CA ASN A 112 -12.08 5.13 9.55
C ASN A 112 -12.44 4.21 8.38
N ILE A 113 -12.57 4.74 7.15
CA ILE A 113 -13.03 4.01 5.96
C ILE A 113 -12.01 4.08 4.82
N HIS A 114 -11.33 5.21 4.65
CA HIS A 114 -10.50 5.50 3.49
C HIS A 114 -9.03 5.47 3.89
N PRO A 115 -8.29 4.39 3.55
CA PRO A 115 -6.85 4.40 3.61
C PRO A 115 -6.24 5.58 2.85
N TYR A 116 -5.64 6.52 3.57
CA TYR A 116 -4.85 7.59 2.98
C TYR A 116 -3.55 7.86 3.73
N VAL A 117 -2.63 8.50 3.01
CA VAL A 117 -1.33 8.97 3.49
C VAL A 117 -1.35 10.50 3.47
N VAL A 118 -0.70 11.08 4.48
CA VAL A 118 -0.52 12.53 4.61
C VAL A 118 0.83 12.92 4.03
N VAL A 119 0.83 13.95 3.18
CA VAL A 119 2.05 14.43 2.50
C VAL A 119 2.22 15.93 2.73
N ASN A 120 3.42 16.34 3.11
CA ASN A 120 3.68 17.73 3.47
C ASN A 120 3.40 18.73 2.36
N GLU A 121 3.01 19.92 2.79
CA GLU A 121 2.90 21.10 1.95
C GLU A 121 4.17 21.95 1.90
N LYS A 122 4.12 23.00 1.08
CA LYS A 122 5.13 24.04 1.09
C LYS A 122 5.17 24.73 2.47
N PRO A 123 6.36 25.11 2.96
CA PRO A 123 7.65 25.06 2.26
C PRO A 123 8.40 23.73 2.39
N PHE A 124 7.84 22.74 3.10
CA PHE A 124 8.55 21.51 3.46
C PHE A 124 8.64 20.51 2.31
N PHE A 125 7.57 20.38 1.53
CA PHE A 125 7.56 19.60 0.32
C PHE A 125 6.49 20.12 -0.67
N ASP A 126 6.82 20.17 -1.96
CA ASP A 126 5.83 20.49 -3.01
C ASP A 126 5.42 19.21 -3.72
N GLY A 127 4.62 18.38 -3.04
CA GLY A 127 4.25 17.05 -3.54
C GLY A 127 3.60 17.06 -4.92
N GLN A 128 2.85 18.13 -5.24
CA GLN A 128 2.16 18.28 -6.53
C GLN A 128 3.11 18.43 -7.74
N GLN A 129 4.40 18.67 -7.53
CA GLN A 129 5.41 18.61 -8.60
C GLN A 129 5.69 17.18 -9.06
N TYR A 130 5.40 16.18 -8.23
CA TYR A 130 5.80 14.79 -8.45
C TYR A 130 4.59 13.86 -8.52
N ILE A 131 3.73 13.91 -7.51
CA ILE A 131 2.53 13.07 -7.40
C ILE A 131 1.27 13.94 -7.49
N LYS A 132 0.09 13.32 -7.62
CA LYS A 132 -1.17 14.04 -7.79
C LYS A 132 -2.06 13.87 -6.56
N PRO A 133 -2.83 14.91 -6.17
CA PRO A 133 -3.89 14.73 -5.19
C PRO A 133 -4.73 13.49 -5.49
N LEU A 134 -4.98 12.68 -4.46
CA LEU A 134 -5.73 11.41 -4.54
C LEU A 134 -5.06 10.32 -5.40
N SER A 135 -3.77 10.45 -5.77
CA SER A 135 -3.02 9.35 -6.40
C SER A 135 -2.94 8.16 -5.47
N VAL A 136 -3.07 6.94 -6.01
CA VAL A 136 -2.79 5.72 -5.25
C VAL A 136 -1.35 5.76 -4.74
N MET A 137 -1.15 5.26 -3.52
CA MET A 137 0.14 5.08 -2.88
C MET A 137 0.26 3.65 -2.37
N ALA A 138 1.46 3.08 -2.42
CA ALA A 138 1.76 1.78 -1.84
C ALA A 138 2.46 1.96 -0.49
N VAL A 139 1.97 1.26 0.53
CA VAL A 139 2.54 1.28 1.88
C VAL A 139 2.95 -0.13 2.25
N VAL A 140 4.24 -0.32 2.53
CA VAL A 140 4.83 -1.60 2.94
C VAL A 140 5.12 -1.56 4.43
N CYS A 141 4.45 -2.42 5.17
CA CYS A 141 4.51 -2.52 6.63
C CYS A 141 4.24 -3.97 7.04
N ASN A 142 4.84 -4.44 8.14
CA ASN A 142 4.61 -5.79 8.66
C ASN A 142 4.72 -6.92 7.62
N ASN A 143 5.67 -6.81 6.68
CA ASN A 143 5.89 -7.75 5.57
C ASN A 143 4.70 -7.89 4.60
N GLN A 144 3.86 -6.87 4.49
CA GLN A 144 2.70 -6.82 3.59
C GLN A 144 2.72 -5.50 2.81
N VAL A 145 1.96 -5.45 1.72
CA VAL A 145 1.66 -4.19 1.03
C VAL A 145 0.18 -3.87 1.18
N TRP A 146 -0.12 -2.60 1.41
CA TRP A 146 -1.46 -2.03 1.38
C TRP A 146 -1.49 -0.83 0.44
N TYR A 147 -2.66 -0.59 -0.15
CA TYR A 147 -2.86 0.59 -0.99
C TYR A 147 -3.73 1.60 -0.27
N GLY A 148 -3.30 2.85 -0.32
CA GLY A 148 -4.09 4.01 0.05
C GLY A 148 -4.04 5.05 -1.06
N ILE A 149 -4.45 6.27 -0.74
CA ILE A 149 -4.28 7.43 -1.61
C ILE A 149 -3.52 8.54 -0.90
N TRP A 150 -2.92 9.47 -1.63
CA TRP A 150 -2.57 10.76 -1.05
C TRP A 150 -3.87 11.53 -0.75
N GLY A 151 -4.31 11.49 0.51
CA GLY A 151 -5.63 11.99 0.92
C GLY A 151 -5.59 13.29 1.71
N ASP A 152 -4.47 13.56 2.40
CA ASP A 152 -4.33 14.77 3.21
C ASP A 152 -2.93 15.38 3.15
N THR A 153 -2.76 16.52 3.80
CA THR A 153 -1.50 17.24 3.85
C THR A 153 -1.15 17.76 5.23
N ASN A 154 0.15 17.88 5.50
CA ASN A 154 0.63 18.49 6.75
C ASN A 154 1.30 19.85 6.48
N THR A 155 0.96 20.83 7.32
CA THR A 155 1.55 22.18 7.30
C THR A 155 2.79 22.30 8.19
N GLU A 156 3.19 21.20 8.82
CA GLU A 156 4.41 21.04 9.61
C GLU A 156 5.42 20.11 8.91
N PRO A 157 6.72 20.13 9.28
CA PRO A 157 7.73 19.25 8.70
C PRO A 157 7.67 17.81 9.24
N THR A 158 6.50 17.25 9.51
CA THR A 158 6.28 15.86 9.97
C THR A 158 6.16 14.92 8.77
N THR A 159 6.41 13.62 8.88
CA THR A 159 6.14 12.65 7.81
C THR A 159 5.80 11.31 8.44
N GLY A 160 5.38 10.33 7.62
CA GLY A 160 5.02 9.02 8.13
C GLY A 160 3.69 9.05 8.86
N GLU A 161 2.72 9.82 8.36
CA GLU A 161 1.39 9.98 8.94
C GLU A 161 0.34 9.43 7.96
N ALA A 162 -0.65 8.72 8.49
CA ALA A 162 -1.65 8.00 7.69
C ALA A 162 -2.98 7.87 8.44
N SER A 163 -4.08 7.77 7.68
CA SER A 163 -5.42 7.55 8.24
C SER A 163 -5.46 6.38 9.24
N ILE A 164 -6.26 6.47 10.30
CA ILE A 164 -6.44 5.39 11.27
C ILE A 164 -6.75 4.03 10.61
N SER A 165 -7.55 4.02 9.52
CA SER A 165 -7.87 2.79 8.79
C SER A 165 -6.64 2.12 8.18
N LEU A 166 -5.76 2.88 7.54
CA LEU A 166 -4.49 2.37 6.99
C LEU A 166 -3.55 1.93 8.11
N ALA A 167 -3.49 2.67 9.21
CA ALA A 167 -2.68 2.32 10.36
C ALA A 167 -3.07 0.97 10.97
N GLN A 168 -4.38 0.73 11.10
CA GLN A 168 -4.93 -0.53 11.58
C GLN A 168 -4.76 -1.69 10.58
N LEU A 169 -4.72 -1.44 9.28
CA LEU A 169 -4.34 -2.46 8.29
C LEU A 169 -2.89 -2.91 8.50
N CYS A 170 -1.97 -1.96 8.73
CA CYS A 170 -0.56 -2.26 8.94
C CYS A 170 -0.31 -2.98 10.28
N PHE A 171 -0.91 -2.49 11.36
CA PHE A 171 -0.60 -2.90 12.72
C PHE A 171 -1.86 -3.19 13.56
N PRO A 172 -2.67 -4.20 13.17
CA PRO A 172 -3.97 -4.48 13.80
C PRO A 172 -3.89 -4.87 15.28
N ASN A 173 -2.70 -5.24 15.76
CA ASN A 173 -2.47 -5.71 17.14
C ASN A 173 -1.81 -4.66 18.04
N GLU A 174 -1.51 -3.45 17.52
CA GLU A 174 -0.85 -2.40 18.31
C GLU A 174 -1.83 -1.46 19.01
N HIS A 175 -3.13 -1.62 18.76
CA HIS A 175 -4.18 -0.78 19.35
C HIS A 175 -3.97 0.72 19.05
N LEU A 176 -3.57 1.01 17.81
CA LEU A 176 -3.40 2.36 17.31
C LEU A 176 -4.71 3.14 17.40
N ASN A 177 -4.60 4.42 17.72
CA ASN A 177 -5.71 5.36 17.89
C ASN A 177 -5.22 6.79 17.61
N GLY A 178 -6.11 7.77 17.68
CA GLY A 178 -5.83 9.16 17.33
C GLY A 178 -4.77 9.89 18.18
N ASP A 179 -4.30 9.28 19.29
CA ASP A 179 -3.19 9.81 20.11
C ASP A 179 -2.04 8.79 20.24
N PHE A 180 -2.08 7.71 19.45
CA PHE A 180 -1.08 6.64 19.51
C PHE A 180 -0.84 5.97 18.15
N GLY A 181 0.29 6.30 17.54
CA GLY A 181 0.80 5.69 16.31
C GLY A 181 1.88 4.62 16.53
N HIS A 182 2.31 4.01 15.43
CA HIS A 182 3.40 3.05 15.39
C HIS A 182 4.75 3.78 15.25
N GLY A 183 5.57 3.74 16.30
CA GLY A 183 6.82 4.52 16.35
C GLY A 183 8.04 3.88 15.68
N ALA A 184 8.01 2.59 15.31
CA ALA A 184 9.18 1.98 14.67
C ALA A 184 9.32 2.47 13.22
N LYS A 185 10.56 2.66 12.77
CA LYS A 185 10.85 3.25 11.45
C LYS A 185 11.01 2.20 10.36
N ASP A 186 10.01 1.34 10.21
CA ASP A 186 10.04 0.20 9.29
C ASP A 186 8.94 0.23 8.22
N VAL A 187 8.22 1.34 8.12
CA VAL A 187 7.14 1.57 7.14
C VAL A 187 7.68 2.31 5.93
N LEU A 188 7.52 1.72 4.75
CA LEU A 188 7.87 2.33 3.47
C LEU A 188 6.62 2.86 2.79
N TYR A 189 6.61 4.16 2.47
CA TYR A 189 5.55 4.83 1.71
C TYR A 189 6.07 5.15 0.32
N ILE A 190 5.34 4.75 -0.73
CA ILE A 190 5.69 4.98 -2.13
C ILE A 190 4.54 5.73 -2.82
N GLY A 191 4.84 6.89 -3.38
CA GLY A 191 3.95 7.65 -4.26
C GLY A 191 4.39 7.53 -5.71
N PHE A 192 3.44 7.27 -6.61
CA PHE A 192 3.71 7.06 -8.04
C PHE A 192 3.58 8.37 -8.83
N ILE A 193 4.49 8.60 -9.77
CA ILE A 193 4.51 9.80 -10.62
C ILE A 193 3.71 9.53 -11.89
N GLY A 194 2.72 10.36 -12.17
CA GLY A 194 1.95 10.32 -13.41
C GLY A 194 0.47 10.60 -13.20
N ASP A 195 -0.23 10.95 -14.29
CA ASP A 195 -1.67 11.25 -14.25
C ASP A 195 -2.52 9.98 -14.10
N ASP A 196 -2.04 8.82 -14.58
CA ASP A 196 -2.76 7.55 -14.51
C ASP A 196 -2.68 6.87 -13.13
N THR A 197 -2.09 7.56 -12.16
CA THR A 197 -1.99 7.13 -10.76
C THR A 197 -3.24 7.49 -9.94
N VAL A 198 -4.05 8.42 -10.44
CA VAL A 198 -5.29 8.87 -9.78
C VAL A 198 -6.45 7.99 -10.26
N PRO A 199 -7.18 7.29 -9.36
CA PRO A 199 -8.31 6.46 -9.76
C PRO A 199 -9.47 7.32 -10.32
N GLY A 200 -9.54 8.59 -9.91
CA GLY A 200 -10.54 9.54 -10.35
C GLY A 200 -11.95 9.18 -9.86
N LYS A 201 -12.94 9.98 -10.29
CA LYS A 201 -14.33 9.88 -9.82
C LYS A 201 -14.93 8.47 -9.88
N ASN A 202 -14.59 7.68 -10.91
CA ASN A 202 -15.21 6.39 -11.17
C ASN A 202 -14.27 5.18 -10.97
N GLY A 203 -13.00 5.42 -10.62
CA GLY A 203 -12.01 4.34 -10.48
C GLY A 203 -11.79 3.85 -9.06
N ALA A 204 -12.48 4.43 -8.07
CA ALA A 204 -12.48 3.97 -6.68
C ALA A 204 -13.90 3.94 -6.13
N LYS A 205 -14.13 3.13 -5.09
CA LYS A 205 -15.37 3.08 -4.33
C LYS A 205 -15.38 4.18 -3.28
N TRP A 206 -15.48 5.44 -3.72
CA TRP A 206 -15.48 6.61 -2.82
C TRP A 206 -16.53 6.53 -1.72
N ASN A 207 -17.70 5.94 -1.98
CA ASN A 207 -18.75 5.74 -0.98
C ASN A 207 -18.68 4.36 -0.30
N ALA A 208 -17.48 3.77 -0.19
CA ALA A 208 -17.27 2.50 0.51
C ALA A 208 -17.81 2.57 1.94
N GLN A 209 -18.28 1.43 2.44
CA GLN A 209 -18.86 1.33 3.78
C GLN A 209 -17.82 0.91 4.84
N ASN A 210 -16.64 0.49 4.40
CA ASN A 210 -15.54 0.06 5.26
C ASN A 210 -14.22 0.06 4.49
N VAL A 211 -13.14 -0.06 5.27
CA VAL A 211 -11.75 -0.10 4.81
C VAL A 211 -11.51 -1.13 3.71
N SER A 212 -11.99 -2.36 3.91
CA SER A 212 -11.78 -3.45 2.96
C SER A 212 -12.44 -3.19 1.60
N GLU A 213 -13.61 -2.55 1.58
CA GLU A 213 -14.29 -2.20 0.32
C GLU A 213 -13.54 -1.11 -0.45
N PHE A 214 -13.04 -0.08 0.24
CA PHE A 214 -12.27 0.98 -0.40
C PHE A 214 -10.93 0.45 -0.93
N GLU A 215 -10.17 -0.23 -0.08
CA GLU A 215 -8.85 -0.78 -0.43
C GLU A 215 -8.95 -1.72 -1.64
N ALA A 216 -9.90 -2.66 -1.62
CA ALA A 216 -10.10 -3.59 -2.73
C ALA A 216 -10.45 -2.87 -4.05
N SER A 217 -11.09 -1.70 -3.98
CA SER A 217 -11.46 -0.93 -5.16
C SER A 217 -10.28 -0.28 -5.88
N ILE A 218 -9.22 0.07 -5.16
CA ILE A 218 -8.01 0.69 -5.73
C ILE A 218 -6.88 -0.31 -5.94
N LYS A 219 -6.99 -1.52 -5.39
CA LYS A 219 -5.96 -2.56 -5.45
C LYS A 219 -5.44 -2.84 -6.85
N SER A 220 -6.33 -3.01 -7.84
CA SER A 220 -5.90 -3.32 -9.21
C SER A 220 -5.05 -2.20 -9.84
N LEU A 221 -5.31 -0.94 -9.46
CA LEU A 221 -4.49 0.18 -9.89
C LEU A 221 -3.14 0.17 -9.16
N GLY A 222 -3.16 -0.02 -7.84
CA GLY A 222 -1.94 -0.18 -7.04
C GLY A 222 -1.02 -1.28 -7.56
N ASP A 223 -1.56 -2.47 -7.83
CA ASP A 223 -0.78 -3.60 -8.38
C ASP A 223 -0.15 -3.26 -9.73
N LYS A 224 -0.89 -2.59 -10.61
CA LYS A 224 -0.40 -2.13 -11.92
C LYS A 224 0.76 -1.15 -11.74
N LEU A 225 0.63 -0.18 -10.84
CA LEU A 225 1.65 0.84 -10.59
C LEU A 225 2.93 0.23 -10.03
N CYS A 226 2.80 -0.65 -9.02
CA CYS A 226 3.91 -1.42 -8.48
C CYS A 226 4.64 -2.19 -9.59
N ALA A 227 3.92 -2.91 -10.44
CA ALA A 227 4.52 -3.66 -11.53
C ALA A 227 5.24 -2.77 -12.57
N ALA A 228 4.78 -1.53 -12.78
CA ALA A 228 5.33 -0.60 -13.76
C ALA A 228 6.62 0.09 -13.31
N ASP A 229 6.82 0.30 -12.02
CA ASP A 229 8.01 0.95 -11.46
C ASP A 229 9.29 0.09 -11.53
N GLY A 230 9.19 -1.13 -12.06
CA GLY A 230 10.30 -2.03 -12.36
C GLY A 230 11.14 -1.69 -13.59
N GLY A 231 10.81 -0.63 -14.35
CA GLY A 231 11.72 -0.10 -15.36
C GLY A 231 11.08 0.25 -16.70
N SER A 232 11.69 1.23 -17.35
CA SER A 232 11.44 1.62 -18.74
C SER A 232 11.27 0.43 -19.70
N GLY A 233 10.06 0.29 -20.27
CA GLY A 233 9.87 -0.05 -21.68
C GLY A 233 10.37 -1.42 -22.17
N THR A 234 9.98 -2.53 -21.54
CA THR A 234 9.90 -3.86 -22.17
C THR A 234 8.91 -4.71 -21.36
N PRO A 235 8.07 -5.57 -21.97
CA PRO A 235 7.30 -6.57 -21.21
C PRO A 235 8.23 -7.33 -20.26
N PRO A 236 7.76 -7.76 -19.08
CA PRO A 236 8.61 -8.50 -18.15
C PRO A 236 9.28 -9.67 -18.90
N PRO A 237 10.60 -9.87 -18.76
CA PRO A 237 11.19 -11.10 -19.26
C PRO A 237 10.46 -12.26 -18.59
N PRO A 238 10.17 -13.35 -19.33
CA PRO A 238 9.51 -14.52 -18.76
C PRO A 238 10.27 -14.96 -17.49
N PRO A 239 9.55 -15.48 -16.48
CA PRO A 239 10.16 -15.90 -15.22
C PRO A 239 11.41 -16.75 -15.50
N PRO A 240 12.49 -16.58 -14.70
CA PRO A 240 13.75 -17.24 -14.96
C PRO A 240 13.53 -18.74 -15.17
N THR A 241 14.11 -19.27 -16.24
CA THR A 241 14.00 -20.67 -16.69
C THR A 241 14.67 -21.69 -15.74
N THR A 242 14.87 -21.35 -14.48
CA THR A 242 15.40 -22.26 -13.46
C THR A 242 14.25 -22.97 -12.80
N CYS A 243 13.80 -24.03 -13.46
CA CYS A 243 12.94 -25.05 -12.91
C CYS A 243 13.72 -25.94 -11.92
N SER A 244 13.04 -26.45 -10.89
CA SER A 244 13.61 -27.44 -9.97
C SER A 244 14.13 -28.69 -10.69
N TRP A 245 13.56 -29.02 -11.85
CA TRP A 245 13.99 -30.11 -12.72
C TRP A 245 14.46 -29.60 -14.10
N GLU A 246 15.77 -29.59 -14.33
CA GLU A 246 16.37 -29.19 -15.61
C GLU A 246 15.78 -29.98 -16.79
N GLY A 247 15.28 -29.26 -17.79
CA GLY A 247 14.61 -29.85 -18.97
C GLY A 247 13.09 -29.90 -18.90
N HIS A 248 12.47 -29.56 -17.76
CA HIS A 248 11.03 -29.65 -17.50
C HIS A 248 10.40 -28.30 -17.10
N CYS A 249 11.02 -27.18 -17.52
CA CYS A 249 10.51 -25.81 -17.31
C CYS A 249 9.35 -25.46 -18.24
N ILE A 250 8.77 -24.26 -18.04
CA ILE A 250 7.87 -23.61 -19.00
C ILE A 250 8.44 -23.73 -20.42
N GLY A 251 7.64 -24.28 -21.33
CA GLY A 251 7.99 -24.51 -22.75
C GLY A 251 8.69 -25.85 -23.03
N ALA A 252 9.06 -26.63 -22.01
CA ALA A 252 9.48 -28.02 -22.18
C ALA A 252 8.34 -28.86 -22.77
N SER A 253 8.69 -29.90 -23.52
CA SER A 253 7.71 -30.85 -24.05
C SER A 253 7.21 -31.75 -22.92
N CYS A 254 5.90 -31.94 -22.84
CA CYS A 254 5.25 -32.79 -21.84
C CYS A 254 4.18 -33.68 -22.49
N GLY A 255 3.90 -34.82 -21.88
CA GLY A 255 2.74 -35.67 -22.21
C GLY A 255 1.63 -35.57 -21.17
N SER A 256 1.98 -35.22 -19.93
CA SER A 256 1.10 -35.06 -18.77
C SER A 256 1.67 -34.03 -17.79
N ASP A 257 0.88 -33.62 -16.80
CA ASP A 257 1.27 -32.61 -15.81
C ASP A 257 2.51 -33.03 -15.00
N ASP A 258 2.71 -34.34 -14.77
CA ASP A 258 3.88 -34.90 -14.08
C ASP A 258 5.20 -34.73 -14.85
N ASP A 259 5.15 -34.35 -16.13
CA ASP A 259 6.34 -34.06 -16.94
C ASP A 259 6.81 -32.59 -16.79
N CYS A 260 6.18 -31.83 -15.89
CA CYS A 260 6.47 -30.41 -15.68
C CYS A 260 6.99 -30.16 -14.26
N SER A 261 8.00 -29.30 -14.16
CA SER A 261 8.61 -28.92 -12.88
C SER A 261 7.70 -27.98 -12.09
N ASP A 262 7.90 -27.94 -10.77
CA ASP A 262 7.21 -26.99 -9.88
C ASP A 262 5.68 -27.13 -9.98
N ASP A 263 4.93 -26.02 -9.92
CA ASP A 263 3.46 -26.03 -10.03
C ASP A 263 2.97 -25.87 -11.49
N TYR A 264 3.77 -26.29 -12.48
CA TYR A 264 3.41 -26.21 -13.89
C TYR A 264 2.55 -27.39 -14.35
N VAL A 265 1.69 -27.13 -15.33
CA VAL A 265 0.78 -28.11 -15.93
C VAL A 265 1.06 -28.28 -17.41
N CYS A 266 0.74 -29.45 -17.96
CA CYS A 266 0.94 -29.76 -19.36
C CYS A 266 -0.22 -29.27 -20.22
N LYS A 267 -0.06 -28.08 -20.81
CA LYS A 267 -1.05 -27.49 -21.72
C LYS A 267 -0.57 -27.61 -23.16
N SER A 268 -1.35 -28.32 -23.98
CA SER A 268 -1.07 -28.52 -25.42
C SER A 268 0.32 -29.12 -25.71
N GLY A 269 0.77 -30.08 -24.88
CA GLY A 269 2.06 -30.75 -25.03
C GLY A 269 3.26 -29.91 -24.61
N LYS A 270 3.02 -28.80 -23.88
CA LYS A 270 4.05 -27.92 -23.33
C LYS A 270 3.77 -27.56 -21.87
N CYS A 271 4.81 -27.52 -21.04
CA CYS A 271 4.68 -27.07 -19.66
C CYS A 271 4.35 -25.58 -19.62
N ALA A 272 3.33 -25.21 -18.85
CA ALA A 272 2.81 -23.86 -18.71
C ALA A 272 2.34 -23.60 -17.27
N ALA A 273 2.24 -22.32 -16.88
CA ALA A 273 1.67 -21.95 -15.60
C ALA A 273 0.18 -22.33 -15.52
N ASP A 274 -0.26 -22.86 -14.38
CA ASP A 274 -1.69 -23.09 -14.14
C ASP A 274 -2.42 -21.74 -14.10
N SER A 275 -3.58 -21.66 -14.76
CA SER A 275 -4.31 -20.42 -15.06
C SER A 275 -5.75 -20.54 -14.67
#